data_AF-A0A6G1RBT8-F1
#
_entry.id   AF-A0A6G1RBT8-F1
#
_cell.length_a   1.000
_cell.length_b   1.000
_cell.length_c   1.000
_cell.angle_alpha   90.00
_cell.angle_beta   90.00
_cell.angle_gamma   90.00
#
_symmetry.space_group_name_H-M   'P 1'
#
loop_
_entity.id
_entity.type
_entity.pdbx_description
1 polymer ?
#
loop_
_entity_poly.entity_id
_entity_poly.type
_entity_poly.pdbx_seq_one_letter_code
_entity_poly.pdbx_strand_id
1 'polypeptide(L)'
;PIWGPCLHEDCQDRHGRKGFRMRQREVIVDPVGTLAGCPHLIESIPCEDPVCYEWIVSEGVCVTDHGRCGPGNLMQKAVCKNRKGEVVPHQLCSEFPRPEAVACEIPCATDCVISEWSQWSPCSHSCSSKNAEGSQSRSRSILALPAEGGKACPPD
;
A
#
# COMPACT_ATOMS: atom_id res chain seq x y z
N PRO A 1 26.89 -14.29 15.02
CA PRO A 1 25.82 -13.31 15.27
C PRO A 1 25.81 -12.85 16.74
N ILE A 2 25.85 -11.54 16.97
CA ILE A 2 25.76 -10.91 18.30
C ILE A 2 24.31 -10.97 18.77
N TRP A 3 24.08 -11.18 20.06
CA TRP A 3 22.74 -11.15 20.65
C TRP A 3 22.22 -9.71 20.71
N GLY A 4 20.94 -9.52 20.38
CA GLY A 4 20.24 -8.25 20.58
C GLY A 4 20.05 -7.88 22.05
N PRO A 5 19.46 -6.71 22.32
CA PRO A 5 19.12 -6.27 23.68
C PRO A 5 18.15 -7.24 24.37
N CYS A 6 18.09 -7.17 25.70
CA CYS A 6 17.12 -7.94 26.48
C CYS A 6 15.76 -7.24 26.42
N LEU A 7 14.82 -7.79 25.64
CA LEU A 7 13.51 -7.18 25.42
C LEU A 7 12.41 -7.93 26.16
N HIS A 8 11.41 -7.19 26.63
CA HIS A 8 10.19 -7.78 27.17
C HIS A 8 9.35 -8.42 26.06
N GLU A 9 8.70 -9.55 26.34
CA GLU A 9 7.78 -10.22 25.39
C GLU A 9 6.53 -9.37 25.15
N ASP A 10 5.91 -8.90 26.23
CA ASP A 10 4.82 -7.92 26.19
C ASP A 10 5.15 -6.74 27.10
N CYS A 11 5.36 -5.56 26.50
CA CYS A 11 5.68 -4.35 27.26
C CYS A 11 4.53 -3.82 28.12
N GLN A 12 3.31 -4.33 27.93
CA GLN A 12 2.11 -3.98 28.69
C GLN A 12 1.90 -4.89 29.91
N ASP A 13 2.53 -6.07 29.95
CA ASP A 13 2.44 -6.96 31.09
C ASP A 13 3.22 -6.41 32.29
N ARG A 14 2.52 -6.26 33.41
CA ARG A 14 3.07 -5.76 34.69
C ARG A 14 3.67 -6.87 35.55
N HIS A 15 3.42 -8.14 35.22
CA HIS A 15 3.84 -9.30 36.02
C HIS A 15 5.08 -10.00 35.42
N GLY A 16 5.38 -9.76 34.14
CA GLY A 16 6.59 -10.24 33.49
C GLY A 16 7.85 -9.55 34.03
N ARG A 17 8.80 -10.35 34.53
CA ARG A 17 10.22 -9.94 34.67
C ARG A 17 11.12 -10.68 33.70
N LYS A 18 10.52 -11.44 32.79
CA LYS A 18 11.23 -12.34 31.89
C LYS A 18 11.34 -11.65 30.54
N GLY A 19 12.56 -11.42 30.11
CA GLY A 19 12.88 -10.96 28.77
C GLY A 19 13.52 -12.04 27.95
N PHE A 20 13.69 -11.75 26.66
CA PHE A 20 14.50 -12.57 25.77
C PHE A 20 15.48 -11.70 24.99
N ARG A 21 16.68 -12.24 24.77
CA ARG A 21 17.59 -11.74 23.73
C ARG A 21 17.38 -12.59 22.50
N MET A 22 17.25 -11.94 21.35
CA MET A 22 17.09 -12.62 20.07
C MET A 22 18.32 -12.42 19.19
N ARG A 23 18.63 -13.40 18.35
CA ARG A 23 19.59 -13.26 17.26
C ARG A 23 19.07 -13.99 16.03
N GLN A 24 19.45 -13.51 14.86
CA GLN A 24 19.09 -14.10 13.58
C GLN A 24 20.34 -14.39 12.74
N ARG A 25 20.22 -15.41 11.90
CA ARG A 25 21.14 -15.71 10.80
C ARG A 25 20.36 -15.76 9.50
N GLU A 26 20.97 -15.34 8.42
CA GLU A 26 20.36 -15.38 7.08
C GLU A 26 20.97 -16.52 6.26
N VAL A 27 20.15 -17.09 5.38
CA VAL A 27 20.62 -18.06 4.39
C VAL A 27 21.26 -17.27 3.26
N ILE A 28 22.58 -17.39 3.12
CA ILE A 28 23.33 -16.67 2.06
C ILE A 28 23.25 -17.43 0.73
N VAL A 29 23.12 -18.76 0.80
CA VAL A 29 23.02 -19.64 -0.37
C VAL A 29 22.03 -20.74 -0.04
N ASP A 30 21.01 -20.90 -0.89
CA ASP A 30 20.05 -21.98 -0.72
C ASP A 30 20.71 -23.36 -0.90
N PRO A 31 20.35 -24.35 -0.07
CA PRO A 31 20.90 -25.69 -0.20
C PRO A 31 20.47 -26.32 -1.52
N VAL A 32 21.44 -26.56 -2.41
CA VAL A 32 21.21 -27.20 -3.70
C VAL A 32 21.10 -28.71 -3.49
N GLY A 33 19.92 -29.27 -3.77
CA GLY A 33 19.72 -30.73 -3.90
C GLY A 33 19.26 -31.49 -2.66
N THR A 34 18.97 -30.84 -1.53
CA THR A 34 18.35 -31.50 -0.35
C THR A 34 16.93 -30.98 -0.11
N LEU A 35 15.96 -31.89 0.07
CA LEU A 35 14.57 -31.59 0.50
C LEU A 35 14.47 -31.03 1.93
N ALA A 36 15.57 -31.03 2.69
CA ALA A 36 15.64 -30.43 4.02
C ALA A 36 16.07 -28.96 3.89
N GLY A 37 15.14 -28.04 4.10
CA GLY A 37 15.44 -26.61 4.18
C GLY A 37 16.37 -26.28 5.36
N CYS A 38 16.85 -25.04 5.41
CA CYS A 38 17.68 -24.58 6.53
C CYS A 38 16.90 -24.62 7.86
N PRO A 39 17.46 -25.19 8.95
CA PRO A 39 16.81 -25.18 10.25
C PRO A 39 16.78 -23.77 10.87
N HIS A 40 16.06 -23.62 12.00
CA HIS A 40 15.76 -22.37 12.70
C HIS A 40 16.77 -21.22 12.48
N LEU A 41 16.31 -20.16 11.84
CA LEU A 41 17.09 -18.96 11.53
C LEU A 41 17.07 -17.92 12.67
N ILE A 42 16.15 -18.08 13.61
CA ILE A 42 15.99 -17.22 14.79
C ILE A 42 16.25 -18.06 16.03
N GLU A 43 17.03 -17.51 16.95
CA GLU A 43 17.28 -18.08 18.27
C GLU A 43 16.92 -17.05 19.35
N SER A 44 16.35 -17.54 20.45
CA SER A 44 16.02 -16.73 21.62
C SER A 44 16.58 -17.35 22.89
N ILE A 45 17.06 -16.52 23.81
CA ILE A 45 17.51 -16.92 25.14
C ILE A 45 16.86 -16.02 26.19
N PRO A 46 16.45 -16.57 27.35
CA PRO A 46 15.90 -15.76 28.43
C PRO A 46 16.98 -14.84 29.00
N CYS A 47 16.55 -13.69 29.52
CA CYS A 47 17.41 -12.71 30.18
C CYS A 47 16.68 -12.02 31.34
N GLU A 48 17.49 -11.46 32.24
CA GLU A 48 17.06 -10.68 33.40
C GLU A 48 17.00 -9.19 33.06
N ASP A 49 16.15 -8.46 33.79
CA ASP A 49 15.91 -7.01 33.65
C ASP A 49 15.57 -6.55 32.22
N PRO A 50 14.45 -7.04 31.64
CA PRO A 50 14.01 -6.64 30.32
C PRO A 50 13.71 -5.14 30.23
N VAL A 51 14.15 -4.56 29.11
CA VAL A 51 13.77 -3.21 28.69
C VAL A 51 12.74 -3.27 27.57
N CYS A 52 12.05 -2.16 27.38
CA CYS A 52 10.98 -2.04 26.41
C CYS A 52 11.29 -0.96 25.40
N TYR A 53 11.42 -1.41 24.16
CA TYR A 53 11.49 -0.57 22.99
C TYR A 53 10.50 -1.12 21.97
N GLU A 54 9.76 -0.22 21.34
CA GLU A 54 8.68 -0.57 20.43
C GLU A 54 8.85 0.18 19.11
N TRP A 55 8.58 -0.54 18.01
CA TRP A 55 8.45 0.08 16.70
C TRP A 55 7.12 0.81 16.60
N ILE A 56 7.19 2.14 16.53
CA ILE A 56 6.02 2.94 16.22
C ILE A 56 6.02 3.22 14.72
N VAL A 57 5.07 2.59 14.04
CA VAL A 57 4.81 2.80 12.62
C VAL A 57 3.90 4.00 12.46
N SER A 58 4.32 4.94 11.63
CA SER A 58 3.55 6.14 11.27
C SER A 58 3.04 6.03 9.84
N GLU A 59 2.15 6.96 9.45
CA GLU A 59 1.62 7.03 8.09
C GLU A 59 2.76 7.03 7.06
N GLY A 60 2.66 6.09 6.13
CA GLY A 60 3.61 5.94 5.03
C GLY A 60 3.11 6.64 3.76
N VAL A 61 4.01 6.77 2.79
CA VAL A 61 3.66 7.23 1.44
C VAL A 61 3.70 6.04 0.50
N CYS A 62 2.70 5.90 -0.36
CA CYS A 62 2.73 4.92 -1.44
C CYS A 62 3.73 5.41 -2.49
N VAL A 63 4.74 4.60 -2.79
CA VAL A 63 5.76 4.90 -3.80
C VAL A 63 5.61 3.88 -4.93
N THR A 64 5.36 4.36 -6.14
CA THR A 64 5.27 3.52 -7.34
C THR A 64 6.66 3.30 -7.93
N ASP A 65 6.97 2.07 -8.33
CA ASP A 65 8.27 1.77 -8.96
C ASP A 65 8.39 2.40 -10.37
N HIS A 66 7.26 2.64 -11.03
CA HIS A 66 7.18 3.23 -12.36
C HIS A 66 6.03 4.24 -12.47
N GLY A 67 6.35 5.50 -12.81
CA GLY A 67 5.36 6.54 -13.07
C GLY A 67 4.93 7.33 -11.82
N ARG A 68 3.75 7.96 -11.90
CA ARG A 68 3.14 8.75 -10.80
C ARG A 68 1.89 8.12 -10.20
N CYS A 69 1.41 7.02 -10.79
CA CYS A 69 0.21 6.31 -10.39
C CYS A 69 0.35 4.82 -10.77
N GLY A 70 -0.48 3.96 -10.19
CA GLY A 70 -0.45 2.51 -10.36
C GLY A 70 0.01 1.77 -9.10
N PRO A 71 0.36 0.48 -9.22
CA PRO A 71 0.82 -0.31 -8.09
C PRO A 71 2.15 0.21 -7.55
N GLY A 72 2.28 0.15 -6.24
CA GLY A 72 3.46 0.61 -5.52
C GLY A 72 3.60 -0.07 -4.16
N ASN A 73 4.59 0.40 -3.41
CA ASN A 73 4.93 -0.08 -2.09
C ASN A 73 4.75 1.04 -1.07
N LEU A 74 3.98 0.78 -0.03
CA LEU A 74 3.76 1.71 1.07
C LEU A 74 5.02 1.71 1.92
N MET A 75 5.79 2.79 1.78
CA MET A 75 6.98 3.02 2.57
C MET A 75 6.56 3.57 3.93
N GLN A 76 6.28 2.68 4.87
CA GLN A 76 5.93 3.03 6.24
C GLN A 76 7.17 3.54 6.99
N LYS A 77 7.04 4.68 7.66
CA LYS A 77 8.10 5.21 8.52
C LYS A 77 7.97 4.61 9.91
N ALA A 78 8.93 3.78 10.29
CA ALA A 78 9.04 3.24 11.65
C ALA A 78 10.14 3.92 12.44
N VAL A 79 9.84 4.25 13.69
CA VAL A 79 10.81 4.78 14.66
C VAL A 79 10.80 3.92 15.90
N CYS A 80 11.99 3.62 16.42
CA CYS A 80 12.12 2.90 17.67
C CYS A 80 11.93 3.86 18.83
N LYS A 81 10.99 3.58 19.74
CA LYS A 81 10.72 4.41 20.92
C LYS A 81 10.81 3.62 22.21
N ASN A 82 11.23 4.27 23.29
CA ASN A 82 11.19 3.70 24.63
C ASN A 82 9.82 3.89 25.30
N ARG A 83 9.65 3.35 26.52
CA ARG A 83 8.40 3.51 27.33
C ARG A 83 7.99 4.96 27.61
N LYS A 84 8.91 5.93 27.48
CA LYS A 84 8.63 7.36 27.66
C LYS A 84 8.22 8.05 26.35
N GLY A 85 8.20 7.32 25.23
CA GLY A 85 7.91 7.84 23.89
C GLY A 85 9.09 8.54 23.22
N GLU A 86 10.29 8.47 23.80
CA GLU A 86 11.50 9.08 23.24
C GLU A 86 12.06 8.22 22.11
N VAL A 87 12.49 8.84 21.03
CA VAL A 87 13.12 8.14 19.90
C VAL A 87 14.51 7.67 20.31
N VAL A 88 14.77 6.38 20.14
CA VAL A 88 16.05 5.74 20.47
C VAL A 88 16.66 5.08 19.23
N PRO A 89 17.96 4.71 19.25
CA PRO A 89 18.59 4.03 18.13
C PRO A 89 17.86 2.75 17.72
N HIS A 90 17.74 2.50 16.41
CA HIS A 90 17.00 1.37 15.86
C HIS A 90 17.47 -0.01 16.36
N GLN A 91 18.75 -0.16 16.67
CA GLN A 91 19.36 -1.40 17.18
C GLN A 91 18.82 -1.84 18.55
N LEU A 92 18.16 -0.93 19.27
CA LEU A 92 17.52 -1.23 20.55
C LEU A 92 16.16 -1.89 20.36
N CYS A 93 15.48 -1.62 19.25
CA CYS A 93 14.32 -2.42 18.85
C CYS A 93 14.81 -3.69 18.17
N SER A 94 14.06 -4.79 18.34
CA SER A 94 14.29 -5.99 17.53
C SER A 94 14.23 -5.62 16.06
N GLU A 95 15.22 -6.01 15.25
CA GLU A 95 15.18 -5.76 13.80
C GLU A 95 13.99 -6.43 13.11
N PHE A 96 13.31 -7.37 13.78
CA PHE A 96 12.14 -8.06 13.27
C PHE A 96 10.95 -8.01 14.24
N PRO A 97 9.72 -7.90 13.71
CA PRO A 97 9.39 -7.75 12.29
C PRO A 97 9.72 -6.33 11.82
N ARG A 98 10.50 -6.20 10.73
CA ARG A 98 10.52 -4.92 10.00
C ARG A 98 9.09 -4.66 9.55
N PRO A 99 8.59 -3.42 9.59
CA PRO A 99 7.36 -3.11 8.86
C PRO A 99 7.60 -3.55 7.42
N GLU A 100 6.88 -4.60 7.00
CA GLU A 100 6.99 -5.12 5.65
C GLU A 100 6.49 -4.03 4.69
N ALA A 101 7.11 -3.93 3.51
CA ALA A 101 6.58 -3.08 2.47
C ALA A 101 5.18 -3.58 2.10
N VAL A 102 4.15 -2.82 2.45
CA VAL A 102 2.76 -3.19 2.17
C VAL A 102 2.43 -2.75 0.75
N ALA A 103 1.86 -3.64 -0.07
CA ALA A 103 1.40 -3.26 -1.40
C ALA A 103 0.33 -2.15 -1.32
N CYS A 104 0.44 -1.16 -2.19
CA CYS A 104 -0.50 -0.06 -2.30
C CYS A 104 -0.75 0.31 -3.76
N GLU A 105 -1.79 1.09 -4.02
CA GLU A 105 -2.15 1.53 -5.36
C GLU A 105 -2.46 3.02 -5.35
N ILE A 106 -1.82 3.76 -6.25
CA ILE A 106 -2.12 5.18 -6.47
C ILE A 106 -3.06 5.26 -7.68
N PRO A 107 -4.30 5.76 -7.53
CA PRO A 107 -5.23 5.84 -8.64
C PRO A 107 -4.70 6.75 -9.76
N CYS A 108 -4.85 6.30 -11.01
CA CYS A 108 -4.44 7.05 -12.17
C CYS A 108 -5.54 8.01 -12.66
N ALA A 109 -5.12 9.14 -13.22
CA ALA A 109 -6.02 10.05 -13.94
C ALA A 109 -6.77 9.29 -15.03
N THR A 110 -8.11 9.35 -14.96
CA THR A 110 -8.99 8.69 -15.92
C THR A 110 -9.87 9.74 -16.57
N ASP A 111 -9.81 9.83 -17.90
CA ASP A 111 -10.64 10.74 -18.68
C ASP A 111 -12.11 10.30 -18.66
N CYS A 112 -13.02 11.25 -18.87
CA CYS A 112 -14.42 10.93 -19.09
C CYS A 112 -14.59 9.99 -20.29
N VAL A 113 -15.35 8.92 -20.10
CA VAL A 113 -15.72 8.00 -21.18
C VAL A 113 -17.17 8.25 -21.53
N ILE A 114 -17.42 8.54 -22.80
CA ILE A 114 -18.76 8.73 -23.37
C ILE A 114 -19.09 7.60 -24.33
N SER A 115 -20.38 7.32 -24.49
CA SER A 115 -20.85 6.32 -25.43
C SER A 115 -20.61 6.79 -26.86
N GLU A 116 -20.66 5.82 -27.78
CA GLU A 116 -20.90 6.15 -29.17
C GLU A 116 -22.22 6.92 -29.32
N TRP A 117 -22.29 7.74 -30.35
CA TRP A 117 -23.53 8.42 -30.70
C TRP A 117 -24.61 7.39 -31.06
N SER A 118 -25.84 7.67 -30.61
CA SER A 118 -27.02 6.99 -31.13
C SER A 118 -27.14 7.19 -32.63
N GLN A 119 -27.95 6.33 -33.26
CA GLN A 119 -28.40 6.62 -34.62
C GLN A 119 -29.15 7.95 -34.63
N TRP A 120 -29.07 8.64 -35.77
CA TRP A 120 -29.84 9.85 -36.02
C TRP A 120 -31.33 9.53 -36.00
N SER A 121 -32.12 10.43 -35.41
CA SER A 121 -33.57 10.38 -35.53
C SER A 121 -33.98 10.51 -36.99
N PRO A 122 -35.16 9.99 -37.37
CA PRO A 122 -35.77 10.36 -38.64
C PRO A 122 -35.88 11.90 -38.75
N CYS A 123 -35.84 12.41 -39.98
CA CYS A 123 -36.03 13.83 -40.23
C CYS A 123 -37.44 14.25 -39.78
N SER A 124 -37.56 15.35 -39.04
CA SER A 124 -38.85 15.85 -38.56
C SER A 124 -39.83 16.21 -39.68
N HIS A 125 -39.32 16.54 -40.87
CA HIS A 125 -40.10 16.86 -42.05
C HIS A 125 -39.60 16.12 -43.29
N SER A 126 -40.53 15.68 -44.13
CA SER A 126 -40.23 15.11 -45.45
C SER A 126 -40.06 16.23 -46.48
N CYS A 127 -39.30 15.98 -47.55
CA CYS A 127 -39.04 16.97 -48.62
C CYS A 127 -40.32 17.51 -49.31
N SER A 128 -41.47 16.85 -49.12
CA SER A 128 -42.78 17.30 -49.60
C SER A 128 -43.34 18.50 -48.82
N SER A 129 -42.79 18.79 -47.64
CA SER A 129 -43.13 19.92 -46.79
C SER A 129 -42.41 21.19 -47.29
N LYS A 130 -42.89 21.80 -48.38
CA LYS A 130 -42.19 22.88 -49.12
C LYS A 130 -41.82 24.15 -48.33
N ASN A 131 -42.28 24.29 -47.08
CA ASN A 131 -42.05 25.47 -46.23
C ASN A 131 -41.60 25.13 -44.78
N ALA A 132 -41.10 23.92 -44.52
CA ALA A 132 -40.68 23.51 -43.17
C ALA A 132 -39.24 22.99 -43.15
N GLU A 133 -38.43 23.49 -42.21
CA GLU A 133 -37.06 23.03 -41.99
C GLU A 133 -37.08 21.70 -41.21
N GLY A 134 -36.42 20.68 -41.77
CA GLY A 134 -36.26 19.39 -41.12
C GLY A 134 -35.09 19.40 -40.14
N SER A 135 -35.27 18.81 -38.97
CA SER A 135 -34.21 18.62 -37.97
C SER A 135 -34.07 17.14 -37.64
N GLN A 136 -32.85 16.73 -37.32
CA GLN A 136 -32.52 15.41 -36.80
C GLN A 136 -31.73 15.57 -35.51
N SER A 137 -31.99 14.70 -34.55
CA SER A 137 -31.27 14.65 -33.29
C SER A 137 -30.59 13.30 -33.11
N ARG A 138 -29.53 13.29 -32.32
CA ARG A 138 -28.87 12.08 -31.82
C ARG A 138 -28.41 12.36 -30.40
N SER A 139 -28.29 11.32 -29.60
CA SER A 139 -27.85 11.42 -28.21
C SER A 139 -26.65 10.51 -27.96
N ARG A 140 -25.90 10.82 -26.92
CA ARG A 140 -24.88 9.94 -26.33
C ARG A 140 -24.94 10.12 -24.82
N SER A 141 -24.42 9.17 -24.08
CA SER A 141 -24.40 9.23 -22.61
C SER A 141 -22.97 9.15 -22.08
N ILE A 142 -22.78 9.63 -20.85
CA ILE A 142 -21.54 9.42 -20.12
C ILE A 142 -21.54 7.97 -19.59
N LEU A 143 -20.53 7.20 -19.96
CA LEU A 143 -20.32 5.81 -19.52
C LEU A 143 -19.45 5.75 -18.25
N ALA A 144 -18.48 6.66 -18.12
CA ALA A 144 -17.67 6.79 -16.91
C ALA A 144 -17.29 8.26 -16.68
N LEU A 145 -17.39 8.71 -15.43
CA LEU A 145 -16.99 10.05 -15.01
C LEU A 145 -15.46 10.13 -14.90
N PRO A 146 -14.88 11.34 -15.10
CA PRO A 146 -13.45 11.55 -14.93
C PRO A 146 -13.02 11.42 -13.46
N ALA A 147 -11.77 11.02 -13.24
CA ALA A 147 -11.17 10.87 -11.91
C ALA A 147 -9.72 11.39 -11.88
N GLU A 148 -9.23 11.75 -10.69
CA GLU A 148 -7.82 12.14 -10.41
C GLU A 148 -7.24 13.17 -11.41
N GLY A 149 -8.03 14.19 -11.78
CA GLY A 149 -7.60 15.24 -12.71
C GLY A 149 -7.66 14.87 -14.20
N GLY A 150 -8.32 13.77 -14.54
CA GLY A 150 -8.65 13.43 -15.93
C GLY A 150 -9.58 14.45 -16.61
N LYS A 151 -9.69 14.39 -17.94
CA LYS A 151 -10.45 15.35 -18.73
C LYS A 151 -11.95 15.28 -18.43
N ALA A 152 -12.54 16.45 -18.19
CA ALA A 152 -13.96 16.60 -17.94
C ALA A 152 -14.84 16.08 -19.09
N CYS A 153 -16.03 15.60 -18.76
CA CYS A 153 -17.03 15.29 -19.77
C CYS A 153 -17.47 16.56 -20.51
N PRO A 154 -17.79 16.46 -21.81
CA PRO A 154 -18.47 17.55 -22.51
C PRO A 154 -19.77 17.91 -21.79
N PRO A 155 -20.19 19.18 -21.79
CA PRO A 155 -21.50 19.56 -21.29
C PRO A 155 -22.60 18.89 -22.13
N ASP A 156 -23.68 18.48 -21.46
CA ASP A 156 -24.90 17.95 -22.06
C ASP A 156 -25.70 19.04 -22.81
#